data_AF-A2DP23-F1
#
_entry.id   AF-A2DP23-F1
#
_cell.length_a   1.000
_cell.length_b   1.000
_cell.length_c   1.000
_cell.angle_alpha   90.00
_cell.angle_beta   90.00
_cell.angle_gamma   90.00
#
_symmetry.space_group_name_H-M   'P 1'
#
loop_
_entity.id
_entity.type
_entity.pdbx_description
1 polymer ?
#
loop_
_entity_poly.entity_id
_entity_poly.type
_entity_poly.pdbx_seq_one_letter_code
_entity_poly.pdbx_strand_id
1 'polypeptide(L)'
;MKEKPIGVTIFHDTVANNIWANFGLEKYKNNISFARSGHEDGAKYGCLYYPCCVAFQNGKKMDIPPPLARSSSFFLWLGELLEGPIKHLKSKEQLRVALEEHGQTVFGIDLEEPPRHLGKLQYYSVNSSLFAKFNISLQKGYYIYDNIERRIEKFEGKPLKTLLTDPRAVDISSKPFYGGFVVNTKLDKVSEMQIDLLKKLAEKYGDKFQFGPIVGTNALLFLKAGRIEGLDAPYFVAFKTSNLTEGRWLLYRETDNIMDLPTLEKFVQDIMAGKLPYTIISEPIPEDANNNLKHIVGSTFSDVVFEDGYDTLVAFTSSWCKLCPRLLIVLRELAELTKDTKARICFMDGSENDTPMSVPEFSSYPTLMLFPSGHKADKPLVYKGTYRVKDLSEFIANRGTTGFKLTQDVDFDALEEKITDEFHKNKQL
;
A
#
# COMPACT_ATOMS: atom_id res chain seq x y z
N MET A 1 -5.44 -43.78 18.70
CA MET A 1 -6.02 -42.50 18.22
C MET A 1 -6.43 -42.72 16.78
N LYS A 2 -7.70 -42.49 16.41
CA LYS A 2 -8.07 -42.50 14.99
C LYS A 2 -7.31 -41.36 14.31
N GLU A 3 -6.52 -41.66 13.28
CA GLU A 3 -5.91 -40.61 12.45
C GLU A 3 -7.02 -39.71 11.94
N LYS A 4 -6.92 -38.42 12.22
CA LYS A 4 -7.83 -37.44 11.63
C LYS A 4 -7.41 -37.27 10.17
N PRO A 5 -8.37 -37.26 9.23
CA PRO A 5 -8.06 -37.24 7.80
C PRO A 5 -7.37 -35.94 7.35
N ILE A 6 -7.51 -34.85 8.14
CA ILE A 6 -6.98 -33.52 7.82
C ILE A 6 -6.02 -33.04 8.90
N GLY A 7 -4.85 -32.57 8.46
CA GLY A 7 -3.84 -31.91 9.27
C GLY A 7 -3.57 -30.49 8.80
N VAL A 8 -3.28 -29.57 9.72
CA VAL A 8 -2.87 -28.19 9.42
C VAL A 8 -1.54 -27.93 10.12
N THR A 9 -0.57 -27.43 9.37
CA THR A 9 0.71 -26.98 9.92
C THR A 9 0.81 -25.46 9.81
N ILE A 10 1.13 -24.80 10.93
CA ILE A 10 1.42 -23.36 10.99
C ILE A 10 2.94 -23.19 11.02
N PHE A 11 3.49 -22.60 9.96
CA PHE A 11 4.91 -22.29 9.82
C PHE A 11 5.21 -20.88 10.33
N HIS A 12 6.33 -20.69 11.04
CA HIS A 12 6.70 -19.41 11.63
C HIS A 12 8.20 -19.08 11.48
N ASP A 13 8.53 -17.80 11.41
CA ASP A 13 9.89 -17.26 11.34
C ASP A 13 10.53 -17.06 12.72
N THR A 14 9.72 -16.70 13.71
CA THR A 14 10.11 -16.36 15.08
C THR A 14 9.15 -17.03 16.08
N VAL A 15 9.41 -16.91 17.39
CA VAL A 15 8.47 -17.32 18.44
C VAL A 15 7.31 -16.31 18.52
N ALA A 16 6.58 -16.13 17.42
CA ALA A 16 5.43 -15.26 17.35
C ALA A 16 4.27 -15.87 18.15
N ASN A 17 3.58 -15.02 18.91
CA ASN A 17 2.42 -15.42 19.67
C ASN A 17 1.22 -15.53 18.70
N ASN A 18 0.86 -16.74 18.29
CA ASN A 18 -0.24 -17.03 17.36
C ASN A 18 -1.62 -16.88 18.02
N ILE A 19 -1.83 -15.80 18.79
CA ILE A 19 -3.07 -15.55 19.53
C ILE A 19 -4.28 -15.57 18.58
N TRP A 20 -4.10 -15.10 17.35
CA TRP A 20 -5.12 -15.12 16.30
C TRP A 20 -5.62 -16.54 15.96
N ALA A 21 -4.80 -17.57 16.11
CA ALA A 21 -5.17 -18.95 15.76
C ALA A 21 -5.93 -19.67 16.90
N ASN A 22 -5.76 -19.24 18.15
CA ASN A 22 -6.21 -19.98 19.34
C ASN A 22 -7.67 -20.40 19.30
N PHE A 23 -8.57 -19.50 18.91
CA PHE A 23 -10.00 -19.79 18.84
C PHE A 23 -10.31 -20.91 17.82
N GLY A 24 -9.69 -20.86 16.65
CA GLY A 24 -9.84 -21.88 15.60
C GLY A 24 -9.24 -23.22 16.03
N LEU A 25 -8.04 -23.19 16.61
CA LEU A 25 -7.37 -24.39 17.13
C LEU A 25 -8.25 -25.10 18.17
N GLU A 26 -8.75 -24.36 19.17
CA GLU A 26 -9.56 -24.92 20.24
C GLU A 26 -10.90 -25.47 19.73
N LYS A 27 -11.55 -24.76 18.81
CA LYS A 27 -12.86 -25.18 18.27
C LYS A 27 -12.77 -26.40 17.35
N TYR A 28 -11.71 -26.55 16.58
CA TYR A 28 -11.55 -27.64 15.60
C TYR A 28 -10.59 -28.75 16.06
N LYS A 29 -10.05 -28.69 17.29
CA LYS A 29 -9.08 -29.67 17.82
C LYS A 29 -9.57 -31.11 17.82
N ASN A 30 -10.87 -31.37 17.71
CA ASN A 30 -11.42 -32.73 17.66
C ASN A 30 -11.51 -33.27 16.22
N ASN A 31 -11.50 -32.40 15.22
CA ASN A 31 -11.74 -32.75 13.81
C ASN A 31 -10.48 -32.59 12.94
N ILE A 32 -9.59 -31.67 13.31
CA ILE A 32 -8.34 -31.39 12.61
C ILE A 32 -7.15 -31.69 13.53
N SER A 33 -6.05 -32.18 12.95
CA SER A 33 -4.76 -32.29 13.63
C SER A 33 -3.94 -31.03 13.37
N PHE A 34 -3.38 -30.44 14.42
CA PHE A 34 -2.59 -29.22 14.29
C PHE A 34 -1.13 -29.47 14.63
N ALA A 35 -0.24 -28.88 13.83
CA ALA A 35 1.20 -28.89 14.06
C ALA A 35 1.80 -27.49 13.88
N ARG A 36 2.97 -27.27 14.46
CA ARG A 36 3.80 -26.08 14.23
C ARG A 36 5.15 -26.53 13.68
N SER A 37 5.70 -25.77 12.73
CA SER A 37 7.08 -25.96 12.27
C SER A 37 7.75 -24.62 11.94
N GLY A 38 9.06 -24.64 11.79
CA GLY A 38 9.87 -23.47 11.43
C GLY A 38 9.74 -23.10 9.95
N HIS A 39 10.16 -21.88 9.61
CA HIS A 39 10.05 -21.33 8.26
C HIS A 39 10.78 -22.15 7.19
N GLU A 40 11.91 -22.80 7.52
CA GLU A 40 12.70 -23.65 6.61
C GLU A 40 11.86 -24.80 5.99
N ASP A 41 10.95 -25.39 6.77
CA ASP A 41 10.04 -26.42 6.25
C ASP A 41 8.89 -25.83 5.45
N GLY A 42 8.42 -24.63 5.82
CA GLY A 42 7.32 -23.96 5.12
C GLY A 42 7.67 -23.60 3.67
N ALA A 43 8.94 -23.28 3.40
CA ALA A 43 9.42 -22.99 2.05
C ALA A 43 9.21 -24.17 1.09
N LYS A 44 9.38 -25.42 1.58
CA LYS A 44 9.15 -26.65 0.80
C LYS A 44 7.70 -26.80 0.33
N TYR A 45 6.77 -26.14 1.01
CA TYR A 45 5.34 -26.17 0.70
C TYR A 45 4.85 -24.86 0.05
N GLY A 46 5.76 -23.99 -0.39
CA GLY A 46 5.43 -22.77 -1.14
C GLY A 46 4.96 -21.59 -0.29
N CYS A 47 5.31 -21.56 1.01
CA CYS A 47 5.11 -20.37 1.83
C CYS A 47 6.08 -19.25 1.41
N LEU A 48 5.55 -18.07 1.10
CA LEU A 48 6.34 -16.88 0.73
C LEU A 48 6.45 -15.86 1.88
N TYR A 49 5.57 -15.94 2.86
CA TYR A 49 5.47 -15.05 4.02
C TYR A 49 5.09 -15.86 5.27
N TYR A 50 5.48 -15.39 6.45
CA TYR A 50 5.21 -16.06 7.72
C TYR A 50 4.44 -15.13 8.67
N PRO A 51 3.51 -15.64 9.50
CA PRO A 51 3.10 -17.04 9.61
C PRO A 51 2.31 -17.53 8.39
N CYS A 52 2.55 -18.78 8.00
CA CYS A 52 1.90 -19.45 6.86
C CYS A 52 1.16 -20.69 7.35
N CYS A 53 -0.05 -20.97 6.85
CA CYS A 53 -0.78 -22.19 7.17
C CYS A 53 -0.86 -23.09 5.93
N VAL A 54 -0.57 -24.38 6.08
CA VAL A 54 -0.75 -25.36 5.01
C VAL A 54 -1.61 -26.50 5.51
N ALA A 55 -2.60 -26.88 4.72
CA ALA A 55 -3.47 -28.02 4.99
C ALA A 55 -3.00 -29.27 4.26
N PHE A 56 -3.18 -30.41 4.91
CA PHE A 56 -2.83 -31.74 4.43
C PHE A 56 -4.02 -32.66 4.60
N GLN A 57 -4.30 -33.49 3.59
CA GLN A 57 -5.27 -34.57 3.68
C GLN A 57 -4.57 -35.88 3.33
N ASN A 58 -4.63 -36.87 4.23
CA ASN A 58 -3.95 -38.16 4.08
C ASN A 58 -2.45 -38.02 3.70
N GLY A 59 -1.76 -37.05 4.31
CA GLY A 59 -0.33 -36.79 4.07
C GLY A 59 0.01 -36.00 2.80
N LYS A 60 -0.98 -35.66 1.95
CA LYS A 60 -0.77 -34.83 0.76
C LYS A 60 -1.23 -33.39 1.01
N LYS A 61 -0.46 -32.42 0.51
CA LYS A 61 -0.84 -31.00 0.54
C LYS A 61 -2.17 -30.80 -0.19
N MET A 62 -3.11 -30.10 0.43
CA MET A 62 -4.36 -29.68 -0.20
C MET A 62 -4.12 -28.44 -1.06
N ASP A 63 -4.77 -28.38 -2.22
CA ASP A 63 -4.71 -27.22 -3.12
C ASP A 63 -5.75 -26.16 -2.70
N ILE A 64 -5.53 -25.59 -1.52
CA ILE A 64 -6.35 -24.53 -0.95
C ILE A 64 -5.42 -23.39 -0.52
N PRO A 65 -5.70 -22.13 -0.92
CA PRO A 65 -4.91 -20.99 -0.51
C PRO A 65 -4.84 -20.85 1.02
N PRO A 66 -3.70 -20.40 1.58
CA PRO A 66 -3.58 -20.16 3.01
C PRO A 66 -4.50 -19.00 3.45
N PRO A 67 -5.10 -19.07 4.65
CA PRO A 67 -5.88 -17.96 5.18
C PRO A 67 -4.96 -16.80 5.57
N LEU A 68 -5.53 -15.59 5.62
CA LEU A 68 -4.90 -14.47 6.31
C LEU A 68 -4.73 -14.80 7.79
N ALA A 69 -3.63 -14.34 8.40
CA ALA A 69 -3.33 -14.51 9.83
C ALA A 69 -4.23 -13.64 10.73
N ARG A 70 -5.55 -13.89 10.69
CA ARG A 70 -6.61 -13.22 11.45
C ARG A 70 -7.57 -14.28 11.99
N SER A 71 -8.11 -14.06 13.18
CA SER A 71 -8.92 -15.08 13.88
C SER A 71 -10.14 -15.54 13.10
N SER A 72 -10.86 -14.62 12.47
CA SER A 72 -12.05 -14.94 11.66
C SER A 72 -11.69 -15.70 10.37
N SER A 73 -10.69 -15.22 9.62
CA SER A 73 -10.21 -15.87 8.40
C SER A 73 -9.73 -17.28 8.66
N PHE A 74 -8.91 -17.47 9.71
CA PHE A 74 -8.42 -18.79 10.10
C PHE A 74 -9.55 -19.72 10.55
N PHE A 75 -10.47 -19.22 11.39
CA PHE A 75 -11.61 -20.01 11.86
C PHE A 75 -12.49 -20.51 10.70
N LEU A 76 -12.82 -19.64 9.74
CA LEU A 76 -13.64 -20.01 8.58
C LEU A 76 -12.91 -21.00 7.66
N TRP A 77 -11.62 -20.78 7.42
CA TRP A 77 -10.80 -21.67 6.61
C TRP A 77 -10.70 -23.08 7.20
N LEU A 78 -10.58 -23.23 8.53
CA LEU A 78 -10.62 -24.55 9.16
C LEU A 78 -11.98 -25.25 8.98
N GLY A 79 -13.07 -24.50 8.99
CA GLY A 79 -14.38 -25.02 8.64
C GLY A 79 -14.42 -25.55 7.21
N GLU A 80 -13.87 -24.78 6.27
CA GLU A 80 -13.80 -25.13 4.84
C GLU A 80 -13.03 -26.43 4.60
N LEU A 81 -11.92 -26.66 5.32
CA LEU A 81 -11.15 -27.90 5.19
C LEU A 81 -11.98 -29.16 5.49
N LEU A 82 -12.97 -29.05 6.36
CA LEU A 82 -13.86 -30.16 6.77
C LEU A 82 -15.08 -30.31 5.87
N GLU A 83 -15.40 -29.30 5.06
CA GLU A 83 -16.46 -29.38 4.07
C GLU A 83 -15.97 -30.15 2.84
N GLY A 84 -16.89 -30.82 2.14
CA GLY A 84 -16.57 -31.52 0.90
C GLY A 84 -16.11 -30.55 -0.21
N PRO A 85 -15.89 -31.03 -1.44
CA PRO A 85 -15.51 -30.15 -2.56
C PRO A 85 -16.54 -29.04 -2.83
N ILE A 86 -17.79 -29.24 -2.39
CA ILE A 86 -18.86 -28.25 -2.45
C ILE A 86 -18.91 -27.49 -1.12
N LYS A 87 -18.69 -26.18 -1.21
CA LYS A 87 -18.74 -25.27 -0.06
C LYS A 87 -20.18 -24.81 0.18
N HIS A 88 -20.68 -24.98 1.40
CA HIS A 88 -22.06 -24.61 1.75
C HIS A 88 -22.06 -23.38 2.65
N LEU A 89 -22.57 -22.26 2.13
CA LEU A 89 -22.65 -21.01 2.87
C LEU A 89 -23.85 -21.05 3.81
N LYS A 90 -23.57 -21.06 5.12
CA LYS A 90 -24.58 -21.21 6.19
C LYS A 90 -24.81 -19.93 6.99
N SER A 91 -23.97 -18.92 6.80
CA SER A 91 -24.01 -17.68 7.59
C SER A 91 -23.83 -16.44 6.73
N LYS A 92 -24.28 -15.30 7.27
CA LYS A 92 -24.14 -13.99 6.63
C LYS A 92 -22.67 -13.66 6.36
N GLU A 93 -21.77 -13.98 7.30
CA GLU A 93 -20.34 -13.72 7.15
C GLU A 93 -19.68 -14.60 6.08
N GLN A 94 -20.06 -15.87 5.99
CA GLN A 94 -19.56 -16.74 4.90
C GLN A 94 -19.98 -16.21 3.53
N LEU A 95 -21.24 -15.77 3.38
CA LEU A 95 -21.69 -15.14 2.14
C LEU A 95 -20.95 -13.84 1.85
N ARG A 96 -20.75 -12.98 2.87
CA ARG A 96 -19.98 -11.74 2.72
C ARG A 96 -18.56 -12.02 2.21
N VAL A 97 -17.88 -13.00 2.81
CA VAL A 97 -16.53 -13.41 2.38
C VAL A 97 -16.54 -13.94 0.95
N ALA A 98 -17.49 -14.80 0.59
CA ALA A 98 -17.61 -15.35 -0.76
C ALA A 98 -17.88 -14.27 -1.83
N LEU A 99 -18.59 -13.20 -1.48
CA LEU A 99 -18.81 -12.03 -2.36
C LEU A 99 -17.57 -11.12 -2.46
N GLU A 100 -16.63 -11.21 -1.52
CA GLU A 100 -15.37 -10.45 -1.54
C GLU A 100 -14.21 -11.25 -2.17
N GLU A 101 -14.42 -12.53 -2.49
CA GLU A 101 -13.46 -13.37 -3.20
C GLU A 101 -13.14 -12.84 -4.61
N HIS A 102 -12.03 -13.32 -5.18
CA HIS A 102 -11.46 -12.77 -6.41
C HIS A 102 -12.02 -13.49 -7.64
N GLY A 103 -12.28 -12.74 -8.71
CA GLY A 103 -12.88 -13.28 -9.94
C GLY A 103 -14.38 -13.55 -9.83
N GLN A 104 -14.85 -14.41 -10.73
CA GLN A 104 -16.27 -14.73 -10.85
C GLN A 104 -16.62 -16.04 -10.16
N THR A 105 -17.74 -16.02 -9.45
CA THR A 105 -18.17 -17.12 -8.58
C THR A 105 -19.60 -17.52 -8.91
N VAL A 106 -19.87 -18.83 -8.94
CA VAL A 106 -21.21 -19.38 -9.17
C VAL A 106 -21.87 -19.72 -7.84
N PHE A 107 -23.07 -19.19 -7.62
CA PHE A 107 -23.92 -19.51 -6.48
C PHE A 107 -25.09 -20.38 -6.92
N GLY A 108 -25.25 -21.54 -6.29
CA GLY A 108 -26.45 -22.38 -6.36
C GLY A 108 -27.45 -21.93 -5.31
N ILE A 109 -28.43 -21.13 -5.71
CA ILE A 109 -29.49 -20.65 -4.82
C ILE A 109 -30.49 -21.79 -4.58
N ASP A 110 -30.54 -22.28 -3.35
CA ASP A 110 -31.35 -23.43 -2.94
C ASP A 110 -31.05 -24.71 -3.76
N LEU A 111 -29.78 -24.85 -4.15
CA LEU A 111 -29.23 -25.97 -4.89
C LEU A 111 -27.96 -26.49 -4.20
N GLU A 112 -27.85 -27.80 -4.06
CA GLU A 112 -26.68 -28.43 -3.42
C GLU A 112 -25.59 -28.70 -4.45
N GLU A 113 -25.94 -29.26 -5.61
CA GLU A 113 -24.98 -29.70 -6.62
C GLU A 113 -24.59 -28.59 -7.62
N PRO A 114 -23.32 -28.51 -8.05
CA PRO A 114 -22.87 -27.57 -9.07
C PRO A 114 -23.50 -27.85 -10.45
N PRO A 115 -23.57 -26.84 -11.33
CA PRO A 115 -24.05 -27.04 -12.69
C PRO A 115 -23.06 -27.88 -13.51
N ARG A 116 -23.56 -28.64 -14.50
CA ARG A 116 -22.73 -29.51 -15.37
C ARG A 116 -21.60 -28.77 -16.09
N HIS A 117 -21.82 -27.50 -16.42
CA HIS A 117 -20.86 -26.65 -17.16
C HIS A 117 -20.24 -25.57 -16.27
N LEU A 118 -19.65 -25.97 -15.14
CA LEU A 118 -19.00 -25.03 -14.21
C LEU A 118 -17.61 -24.56 -14.70
N GLY A 119 -16.87 -25.43 -15.40
CA GLY A 119 -15.50 -25.13 -15.82
C GLY A 119 -14.54 -24.98 -14.63
N LYS A 120 -13.76 -23.89 -14.61
CA LYS A 120 -12.83 -23.55 -13.52
C LYS A 120 -13.43 -22.60 -12.48
N LEU A 121 -14.71 -22.24 -12.61
CA LEU A 121 -15.35 -21.28 -11.71
C LEU A 121 -15.57 -21.90 -10.32
N GLN A 122 -15.39 -21.10 -9.28
CA GLN A 122 -15.72 -21.51 -7.92
C GLN A 122 -17.24 -21.66 -7.78
N TYR A 123 -17.69 -22.67 -7.03
CA TYR A 123 -19.10 -22.89 -6.73
C TYR A 123 -19.37 -22.83 -5.22
N TYR A 124 -20.48 -22.19 -4.85
CA TYR A 124 -21.05 -22.20 -3.51
C TYR A 124 -22.52 -22.59 -3.54
N SER A 125 -22.92 -23.48 -2.65
CA SER A 125 -24.33 -23.73 -2.34
C SER A 125 -24.79 -22.77 -1.25
N VAL A 126 -25.93 -22.12 -1.43
CA VAL A 126 -26.41 -21.07 -0.52
C VAL A 126 -27.93 -21.01 -0.51
N ASN A 127 -28.50 -20.84 0.67
CA ASN A 127 -29.95 -20.64 0.80
C ASN A 127 -30.33 -19.20 0.42
N SER A 128 -31.43 -19.04 -0.33
CA SER A 128 -31.94 -17.72 -0.76
C SER A 128 -32.14 -16.74 0.40
N SER A 129 -32.47 -17.22 1.60
CA SER A 129 -32.62 -16.38 2.80
C SER A 129 -31.34 -15.64 3.22
N LEU A 130 -30.15 -16.11 2.82
CA LEU A 130 -28.91 -15.40 3.10
C LEU A 130 -28.73 -14.17 2.22
N PHE A 131 -29.06 -14.25 0.92
CA PHE A 131 -29.07 -13.09 0.02
C PHE A 131 -30.13 -12.06 0.41
N ALA A 132 -31.29 -12.52 0.91
CA ALA A 132 -32.34 -11.63 1.40
C ALA A 132 -31.85 -10.72 2.55
N LYS A 133 -30.87 -11.17 3.36
CA LYS A 133 -30.24 -10.34 4.41
C LYS A 133 -29.37 -9.20 3.88
N PHE A 134 -29.08 -9.20 2.58
CA PHE A 134 -28.40 -8.14 1.85
C PHE A 134 -29.38 -7.38 0.93
N ASN A 135 -30.69 -7.53 1.12
CA ASN A 135 -31.74 -6.96 0.28
C ASN A 135 -31.70 -7.43 -1.18
N ILE A 136 -31.15 -8.62 -1.43
CA ILE A 136 -31.12 -9.24 -2.76
C ILE A 136 -32.09 -10.42 -2.76
N SER A 137 -33.09 -10.38 -3.65
CA SER A 137 -34.08 -11.45 -3.80
C SER A 137 -33.76 -12.29 -5.04
N LEU A 138 -33.39 -13.55 -4.83
CA LEU A 138 -33.06 -14.50 -5.89
C LEU A 138 -33.97 -15.72 -5.78
N GLN A 139 -34.43 -16.21 -6.92
CA GLN A 139 -35.19 -17.46 -7.00
C GLN A 139 -34.22 -18.66 -7.04
N LYS A 140 -34.74 -19.86 -6.81
CA LYS A 140 -33.98 -21.10 -6.96
C LYS A 140 -33.34 -21.18 -8.35
N GLY A 141 -32.04 -21.41 -8.42
CA GLY A 141 -31.30 -21.42 -9.68
C GLY A 141 -29.79 -21.20 -9.51
N TYR A 142 -29.07 -21.28 -10.63
CA TYR A 142 -27.65 -20.98 -10.68
C TYR A 142 -27.44 -19.52 -11.09
N TYR A 143 -26.60 -18.82 -10.35
CA TYR A 143 -26.25 -17.43 -10.61
C TYR A 143 -24.75 -17.26 -10.62
N ILE A 144 -24.24 -16.39 -11.48
CA ILE A 144 -22.83 -16.00 -11.52
C ILE A 144 -22.70 -14.58 -11.01
N TYR A 145 -21.73 -14.37 -10.13
CA TYR A 145 -21.42 -13.09 -9.53
C TYR A 145 -20.05 -12.62 -10.00
N ASP A 146 -19.98 -11.38 -10.49
CA ASP A 146 -18.73 -10.68 -10.78
C ASP A 146 -18.43 -9.74 -9.60
N ASN A 147 -17.33 -10.00 -8.90
CA ASN A 147 -16.93 -9.28 -7.71
C ASN A 147 -16.47 -7.83 -7.99
N ILE A 148 -15.85 -7.59 -9.15
CA ILE A 148 -15.36 -6.26 -9.54
C ILE A 148 -16.53 -5.38 -9.91
N GLU A 149 -17.40 -5.89 -10.79
CA GLU A 149 -18.54 -5.14 -11.27
C GLU A 149 -19.73 -5.18 -10.30
N ARG A 150 -19.60 -5.94 -9.20
CA ARG A 150 -20.62 -6.17 -8.15
C ARG A 150 -21.99 -6.53 -8.70
N ARG A 151 -22.03 -7.34 -9.77
CA ARG A 151 -23.27 -7.76 -10.44
C ARG A 151 -23.49 -9.24 -10.33
N ILE A 152 -24.76 -9.64 -10.21
CA ILE A 152 -25.19 -11.02 -10.19
C ILE A 152 -26.18 -11.28 -11.33
N GLU A 153 -25.93 -12.30 -12.13
CA GLU A 153 -26.73 -12.67 -13.29
C GLU A 153 -27.03 -14.17 -13.27
N LYS A 154 -28.03 -14.64 -14.02
CA LYS A 154 -28.29 -16.08 -14.16
C LYS A 154 -27.09 -16.74 -14.87
N PHE A 155 -26.68 -17.90 -14.38
CA PHE A 155 -25.55 -18.61 -14.96
C PHE A 155 -25.95 -19.43 -16.19
N GLU A 156 -25.37 -19.09 -17.34
CA GLU A 156 -25.63 -19.74 -18.64
C GLU A 156 -24.53 -20.74 -19.05
N GLY A 157 -23.72 -21.23 -18.11
CA GLY A 157 -22.67 -22.22 -18.38
C GLY A 157 -21.34 -21.65 -18.87
N LYS A 158 -21.14 -20.33 -18.79
CA LYS A 158 -19.90 -19.64 -19.16
C LYS A 158 -19.63 -18.44 -18.24
N PRO A 159 -18.37 -18.00 -18.08
CA PRO A 159 -18.05 -16.77 -17.37
C PRO A 159 -18.73 -15.54 -18.01
N LEU A 160 -19.06 -14.55 -17.20
CA LEU A 160 -19.48 -13.23 -17.65
C LEU A 160 -18.34 -12.54 -18.39
N LYS A 161 -18.67 -11.79 -19.44
CA LYS A 161 -17.73 -10.88 -20.06
C LYS A 161 -17.59 -9.65 -19.17
N THR A 162 -16.43 -9.47 -18.55
CA THR A 162 -16.09 -8.30 -17.74
C THR A 162 -15.24 -7.34 -18.55
N LEU A 163 -15.50 -6.04 -18.40
CA LEU A 163 -14.68 -4.99 -19.01
C LEU A 163 -13.51 -4.58 -18.12
N LEU A 164 -13.68 -4.80 -16.81
CA LEU A 164 -12.73 -4.41 -15.79
C LEU A 164 -11.73 -5.54 -15.52
N THR A 165 -10.51 -5.15 -15.20
CA THR A 165 -9.39 -6.03 -14.94
C THR A 165 -9.25 -6.25 -13.45
N ASP A 166 -9.23 -7.51 -13.02
CA ASP A 166 -8.76 -7.88 -11.69
C ASP A 166 -7.25 -8.13 -11.78
N PRO A 167 -6.39 -7.25 -11.21
CA PRO A 167 -4.94 -7.48 -11.25
C PRO A 167 -4.51 -8.75 -10.50
N ARG A 168 -5.43 -9.40 -9.77
CA ARG A 168 -5.19 -10.66 -9.04
C ARG A 168 -5.46 -11.90 -9.88
N ALA A 169 -6.31 -11.77 -10.90
CA ALA A 169 -6.75 -12.88 -11.73
C ALA A 169 -6.26 -12.75 -13.18
N VAL A 170 -5.86 -11.54 -13.59
CA VAL A 170 -5.48 -11.21 -14.96
C VAL A 170 -4.10 -10.57 -14.97
N ASP A 171 -3.28 -10.99 -15.94
CA ASP A 171 -1.99 -10.38 -16.21
C ASP A 171 -2.18 -8.95 -16.77
N ILE A 172 -1.78 -7.96 -15.96
CA ILE A 172 -1.83 -6.55 -16.32
C ILE A 172 -0.74 -6.14 -17.31
N SER A 173 0.27 -6.97 -17.56
CA SER A 173 1.34 -6.65 -18.52
C SER A 173 0.89 -6.78 -19.98
N SER A 174 -0.31 -7.33 -20.21
CA SER A 174 -0.90 -7.49 -21.54
C SER A 174 -1.22 -6.16 -22.24
N LYS A 175 -1.33 -5.05 -21.51
CA LYS A 175 -1.46 -3.70 -22.06
C LYS A 175 -0.46 -2.75 -21.41
N PRO A 176 -0.03 -1.66 -22.08
CA PRO A 176 0.99 -0.75 -21.54
C PRO A 176 0.62 -0.04 -20.23
N PHE A 177 -0.68 0.09 -19.95
CA PHE A 177 -1.17 0.87 -18.80
C PHE A 177 -2.24 0.12 -18.02
N TYR A 178 -2.21 0.31 -16.71
CA TYR A 178 -3.25 -0.12 -15.77
C TYR A 178 -3.60 1.05 -14.85
N GLY A 179 -4.87 1.23 -14.54
CA GLY A 179 -5.30 2.31 -13.66
C GLY A 179 -6.73 2.20 -13.20
N GLY A 180 -7.04 2.92 -12.15
CA GLY A 180 -8.39 3.00 -11.62
C GLY A 180 -8.45 3.67 -10.28
N PHE A 181 -9.60 3.55 -9.63
CA PHE A 181 -9.82 4.18 -8.34
C PHE A 181 -9.26 3.34 -7.20
N VAL A 182 -8.53 3.99 -6.29
CA VAL A 182 -8.34 3.47 -4.94
C VAL A 182 -9.60 3.81 -4.15
N VAL A 183 -10.36 2.77 -3.79
CA VAL A 183 -11.72 2.93 -3.26
C VAL A 183 -11.70 2.91 -1.73
N ASN A 184 -12.41 3.85 -1.12
CA ASN A 184 -12.68 3.80 0.32
C ASN A 184 -13.82 2.81 0.60
N THR A 185 -13.52 1.70 1.27
CA THR A 185 -14.49 0.61 1.53
C THR A 185 -15.62 0.98 2.50
N LYS A 186 -15.63 2.20 3.04
CA LYS A 186 -16.72 2.70 3.90
C LYS A 186 -17.81 3.46 3.13
N LEU A 187 -17.62 3.72 1.83
CA LEU A 187 -18.50 4.57 1.02
C LEU A 187 -19.10 3.80 -0.18
N ASP A 188 -20.20 3.08 0.07
CA ASP A 188 -20.81 2.17 -0.92
C ASP A 188 -21.28 2.90 -2.19
N LYS A 189 -21.94 4.05 -2.06
CA LYS A 189 -22.46 4.81 -3.22
C LYS A 189 -21.37 5.39 -4.13
N VAL A 190 -20.27 5.87 -3.53
CA VAL A 190 -19.13 6.41 -4.28
C VAL A 190 -18.46 5.29 -5.09
N SER A 191 -18.34 4.11 -4.48
CA SER A 191 -17.79 2.92 -5.13
C SER A 191 -18.57 2.54 -6.39
N GLU A 192 -19.91 2.57 -6.35
CA GLU A 192 -20.75 2.26 -7.52
C GLU A 192 -20.51 3.23 -8.68
N MET A 193 -20.47 4.54 -8.39
CA MET A 193 -20.19 5.56 -9.40
C MET A 193 -18.79 5.38 -10.02
N GLN A 194 -17.78 5.05 -9.20
CA GLN A 194 -16.42 4.79 -9.67
C GLN A 194 -16.36 3.58 -10.61
N ILE A 195 -17.07 2.50 -10.29
CA ILE A 195 -17.15 1.32 -11.16
C ILE A 195 -17.81 1.66 -12.50
N ASP A 196 -18.89 2.45 -12.50
CA ASP A 196 -19.54 2.91 -13.74
C ASP A 196 -18.59 3.76 -14.62
N LEU A 197 -17.84 4.67 -14.00
CA LEU A 197 -16.82 5.47 -14.71
C LEU A 197 -15.72 4.58 -15.32
N LEU A 198 -15.20 3.60 -14.56
CA LEU A 198 -14.20 2.66 -15.06
C LEU A 198 -14.73 1.83 -16.24
N LYS A 199 -16.00 1.43 -16.21
CA LYS A 199 -16.62 0.71 -17.33
C LYS A 199 -16.65 1.57 -18.59
N LYS A 200 -17.12 2.81 -18.48
CA LYS A 200 -17.16 3.76 -19.61
C LYS A 200 -15.77 4.00 -20.21
N LEU A 201 -14.74 4.12 -19.36
CA LEU A 201 -13.34 4.21 -19.81
C LEU A 201 -12.88 2.92 -20.51
N ALA A 202 -13.20 1.75 -19.95
CA ALA A 202 -12.84 0.46 -20.52
C ALA A 202 -13.53 0.17 -21.86
N GLU A 203 -14.78 0.61 -22.06
CA GLU A 203 -15.48 0.49 -23.34
C GLU A 203 -14.75 1.25 -24.46
N LYS A 204 -14.17 2.40 -24.14
CA LYS A 204 -13.57 3.32 -25.12
C LYS A 204 -12.07 3.14 -25.32
N TYR A 205 -11.33 2.83 -24.26
CA TYR A 205 -9.86 2.76 -24.26
C TYR A 205 -9.32 1.39 -23.82
N GLY A 206 -10.21 0.40 -23.65
CA GLY A 206 -9.86 -0.93 -23.20
C GLY A 206 -8.94 -1.71 -24.13
N ASP A 207 -8.70 -1.27 -25.36
CA ASP A 207 -7.72 -1.89 -26.27
C ASP A 207 -6.27 -1.56 -25.88
N LYS A 208 -6.03 -0.39 -25.27
CA LYS A 208 -4.69 0.12 -24.91
C LYS A 208 -4.46 0.29 -23.41
N PHE A 209 -5.52 0.28 -22.62
CA PHE A 209 -5.48 0.58 -21.19
C PHE A 209 -6.35 -0.41 -20.42
N GLN A 210 -5.85 -0.94 -19.30
CA GLN A 210 -6.62 -1.80 -18.40
C GLN A 210 -7.18 -0.98 -17.24
N PHE A 211 -8.48 -1.10 -17.01
CA PHE A 211 -9.16 -0.39 -15.92
C PHE A 211 -9.65 -1.38 -14.86
N GLY A 212 -9.49 -1.05 -13.59
CA GLY A 212 -10.00 -1.89 -12.51
C GLY A 212 -9.94 -1.18 -11.16
N PRO A 213 -10.80 -1.57 -10.19
CA PRO A 213 -10.72 -1.02 -8.85
C PRO A 213 -9.44 -1.51 -8.15
N ILE A 214 -8.79 -0.62 -7.41
CA ILE A 214 -7.61 -0.92 -6.61
C ILE A 214 -8.07 -1.04 -5.15
N VAL A 215 -8.33 -2.28 -4.72
CA VAL A 215 -8.97 -2.57 -3.42
C VAL A 215 -8.34 -3.76 -2.70
N GLY A 216 -8.60 -3.84 -1.39
CA GLY A 216 -8.19 -4.97 -0.56
C GLY A 216 -6.68 -5.03 -0.36
N THR A 217 -6.15 -6.24 -0.13
CA THR A 217 -4.72 -6.47 0.15
C THR A 217 -3.79 -6.11 -1.01
N ASN A 218 -4.27 -6.18 -2.25
CA ASN A 218 -3.48 -5.83 -3.43
C ASN A 218 -3.42 -4.34 -3.70
N ALA A 219 -4.33 -3.54 -3.13
CA ALA A 219 -4.15 -2.09 -3.10
C ALA A 219 -2.76 -1.76 -2.53
N LEU A 220 -2.34 -2.44 -1.46
CA LEU A 220 -1.03 -2.20 -0.85
C LEU A 220 0.15 -2.33 -1.83
N LEU A 221 0.09 -3.23 -2.83
CA LEU A 221 1.13 -3.34 -3.84
C LEU A 221 1.20 -2.09 -4.72
N PHE A 222 0.06 -1.64 -5.25
CA PHE A 222 -0.03 -0.44 -6.07
C PHE A 222 0.29 0.82 -5.27
N LEU A 223 -0.18 0.88 -4.02
CA LEU A 223 0.10 1.99 -3.11
C LEU A 223 1.59 2.11 -2.81
N LYS A 224 2.26 0.99 -2.52
CA LYS A 224 3.73 0.93 -2.34
C LYS A 224 4.50 1.27 -3.60
N ALA A 225 4.13 0.64 -4.72
CA ALA A 225 4.79 0.90 -6.00
C ALA A 225 4.66 2.37 -6.41
N GLY A 226 3.52 2.98 -6.09
CA GLY A 226 3.27 4.39 -6.27
C GLY A 226 3.72 5.28 -5.12
N ARG A 227 4.28 4.80 -4.01
CA ARG A 227 4.59 5.62 -2.82
C ARG A 227 3.44 6.56 -2.42
N ILE A 228 2.24 6.00 -2.27
CA ILE A 228 0.98 6.72 -1.95
C ILE A 228 0.22 6.05 -0.80
N GLU A 229 0.90 5.30 0.06
CA GLU A 229 0.28 4.62 1.21
C GLU A 229 -0.35 5.60 2.21
N GLY A 230 0.16 6.84 2.27
CA GLY A 230 -0.36 7.90 3.12
C GLY A 230 -1.45 8.76 2.48
N LEU A 231 -1.76 8.56 1.19
CA LEU A 231 -2.74 9.37 0.48
C LEU A 231 -4.16 8.88 0.79
N ASP A 232 -5.02 9.79 1.26
CA ASP A 232 -6.41 9.47 1.57
C ASP A 232 -7.24 9.25 0.30
N ALA A 233 -7.92 8.11 0.24
CA ALA A 233 -8.85 7.76 -0.82
C ALA A 233 -10.19 8.53 -0.67
N PRO A 234 -10.87 8.91 -1.77
CA PRO A 234 -10.68 8.38 -3.13
C PRO A 234 -9.76 9.21 -4.04
N TYR A 235 -9.06 8.52 -4.95
CA TYR A 235 -8.32 9.12 -6.06
C TYR A 235 -8.22 8.12 -7.21
N PHE A 236 -7.96 8.63 -8.41
CA PHE A 236 -7.65 7.81 -9.58
C PHE A 236 -6.14 7.76 -9.76
N VAL A 237 -5.59 6.55 -9.94
CA VAL A 237 -4.16 6.34 -10.19
C VAL A 237 -3.97 5.48 -11.42
N ALA A 238 -2.92 5.79 -12.18
CA ALA A 238 -2.49 5.02 -13.34
C ALA A 238 -1.00 4.72 -13.27
N PHE A 239 -0.62 3.56 -13.79
CA PHE A 239 0.74 3.04 -13.84
C PHE A 239 1.06 2.52 -15.23
N LYS A 240 2.35 2.52 -15.55
CA LYS A 240 2.90 1.78 -16.68
C LYS A 240 3.14 0.34 -16.23
N THR A 241 2.58 -0.62 -16.94
CA THR A 241 2.53 -2.02 -16.50
C THR A 241 3.88 -2.72 -16.64
N SER A 242 4.76 -2.22 -17.51
CA SER A 242 6.13 -2.73 -17.67
C SER A 242 7.00 -2.47 -16.44
N ASN A 243 6.72 -1.41 -15.68
CA ASN A 243 7.41 -1.09 -14.45
C ASN A 243 6.53 -0.21 -13.56
N LEU A 244 5.84 -0.83 -12.60
CA LEU A 244 4.94 -0.13 -11.68
C LEU A 244 5.67 0.87 -10.76
N THR A 245 6.98 0.73 -10.61
CA THR A 245 7.81 1.59 -9.75
C THR A 245 8.45 2.76 -10.51
N GLU A 246 8.32 2.82 -11.84
CA GLU A 246 8.87 3.92 -12.67
C GLU A 246 8.24 5.27 -12.32
N GLY A 247 6.97 5.25 -11.88
CA GLY A 247 6.20 6.42 -11.49
C GLY A 247 4.71 6.14 -11.60
N ARG A 248 3.91 7.14 -11.20
CA ARG A 248 2.45 7.09 -11.34
C ARG A 248 1.88 8.40 -11.84
N TRP A 249 0.72 8.33 -12.48
CA TRP A 249 -0.12 9.50 -12.71
C TRP A 249 -1.28 9.47 -11.73
N LEU A 250 -1.52 10.59 -11.04
CA LEU A 250 -2.57 10.74 -10.04
C LEU A 250 -3.53 11.88 -10.42
N LEU A 251 -4.81 11.62 -10.22
CA LEU A 251 -5.84 12.64 -10.03
C LEU A 251 -6.35 12.49 -8.60
N TYR A 252 -6.01 13.44 -7.73
CA TYR A 252 -6.19 13.31 -6.29
C TYR A 252 -6.63 14.60 -5.58
N ARG A 253 -6.47 15.77 -6.22
CA ARG A 253 -6.85 17.02 -5.57
C ARG A 253 -8.35 17.21 -5.67
N GLU A 254 -8.93 17.88 -4.68
CA GLU A 254 -10.36 18.19 -4.68
C GLU A 254 -10.80 18.99 -5.92
N THR A 255 -9.89 19.79 -6.47
CA THR A 255 -10.09 20.58 -7.70
C THR A 255 -10.05 19.74 -8.98
N ASP A 256 -9.50 18.53 -8.95
CA ASP A 256 -9.31 17.69 -10.14
C ASP A 256 -10.61 16.99 -10.59
N ASN A 257 -11.76 17.26 -9.94
CA ASN A 257 -13.10 16.72 -10.25
C ASN A 257 -13.08 15.24 -10.68
N ILE A 258 -12.48 14.40 -9.84
CA ILE A 258 -12.11 13.01 -10.17
C ILE A 258 -13.28 12.08 -10.49
N MET A 259 -14.52 12.54 -10.28
CA MET A 259 -15.75 11.82 -10.56
C MET A 259 -16.40 12.24 -11.90
N ASP A 260 -15.76 13.13 -12.65
CA ASP A 260 -16.22 13.61 -13.95
C ASP A 260 -15.59 12.81 -15.10
N LEU A 261 -16.44 12.25 -15.97
CA LEU A 261 -16.00 11.40 -17.07
C LEU A 261 -15.11 12.14 -18.09
N PRO A 262 -15.49 13.31 -18.64
CA PRO A 262 -14.62 14.10 -19.53
C PRO A 262 -13.23 14.36 -18.96
N THR A 263 -13.14 14.66 -17.66
CA THR A 263 -11.86 14.88 -16.98
C THR A 263 -11.01 13.62 -16.98
N LEU A 264 -11.58 12.47 -16.60
CA LEU A 264 -10.90 11.17 -16.63
C LEU A 264 -10.50 10.75 -18.05
N GLU A 265 -11.37 10.96 -19.04
CA GLU A 265 -11.08 10.63 -20.43
C GLU A 265 -9.87 11.42 -20.93
N LYS A 266 -9.84 12.74 -20.68
CA LYS A 266 -8.72 13.58 -21.07
C LYS A 266 -7.43 13.12 -20.40
N PHE A 267 -7.47 12.84 -19.10
CA PHE A 267 -6.32 12.35 -18.34
C PHE A 267 -5.76 11.05 -18.92
N VAL A 268 -6.62 10.05 -19.15
CA VAL A 268 -6.24 8.77 -19.76
C VAL A 268 -5.66 8.95 -21.16
N GLN A 269 -6.26 9.80 -21.99
CA GLN A 269 -5.76 10.12 -23.33
C GLN A 269 -4.38 10.76 -23.29
N ASP A 270 -4.16 11.73 -22.39
CA ASP A 270 -2.89 12.44 -22.30
C ASP A 270 -1.77 11.52 -21.76
N ILE A 271 -2.09 10.55 -20.88
CA ILE A 271 -1.16 9.47 -20.49
C ILE A 271 -0.79 8.61 -21.70
N MET A 272 -1.79 8.09 -22.44
CA MET A 272 -1.54 7.23 -23.61
C MET A 272 -0.79 7.96 -24.72
N ALA A 273 -0.94 9.28 -24.83
CA ALA A 273 -0.23 10.13 -25.76
C ALA A 273 1.18 10.56 -25.28
N GLY A 274 1.59 10.18 -24.05
CA GLY A 274 2.87 10.55 -23.48
C GLY A 274 3.02 12.05 -23.18
N LYS A 275 1.90 12.77 -23.01
CA LYS A 275 1.90 14.22 -22.79
C LYS A 275 2.04 14.62 -21.32
N LEU A 276 1.74 13.70 -20.40
CA LEU A 276 1.80 13.95 -18.96
C LEU A 276 3.09 13.38 -18.35
N PRO A 277 3.90 14.19 -17.65
CA PRO A 277 4.92 13.63 -16.76
C PRO A 277 4.25 12.89 -15.60
N TYR A 278 5.02 12.05 -14.90
CA TYR A 278 4.54 11.45 -13.66
C TYR A 278 4.18 12.50 -12.63
N THR A 279 3.13 12.23 -11.86
CA THR A 279 2.67 13.14 -10.81
C THR A 279 3.64 13.12 -9.65
N ILE A 280 3.99 14.32 -9.17
CA ILE A 280 4.76 14.57 -7.95
C ILE A 280 3.79 15.21 -6.96
N ILE A 281 3.56 14.55 -5.83
CA ILE A 281 2.88 15.14 -4.68
C ILE A 281 3.83 16.16 -4.06
N SER A 282 3.37 17.40 -3.95
CA SER A 282 4.14 18.51 -3.40
C SER A 282 3.20 19.48 -2.72
N GLU A 283 3.61 19.96 -1.56
CA GLU A 283 3.05 21.17 -0.96
C GLU A 283 3.29 22.38 -1.89
N PRO A 284 2.52 23.48 -1.71
CA PRO A 284 2.82 24.74 -2.36
C PRO A 284 4.23 25.22 -2.03
N ILE A 285 4.89 25.85 -3.00
CA ILE A 285 6.23 26.41 -2.79
C ILE A 285 6.14 27.49 -1.69
N PRO A 286 6.91 27.38 -0.59
CA PRO A 286 6.90 28.37 0.48
C PRO A 286 7.35 29.75 0.00
N GLU A 287 6.75 30.81 0.56
CA GLU A 287 7.10 32.21 0.19
C GLU A 287 8.49 32.64 0.70
N ASP A 288 9.04 31.95 1.71
CA ASP A 288 10.27 32.34 2.43
C ASP A 288 11.57 31.87 1.74
N ALA A 289 11.79 32.27 0.49
CA ALA A 289 12.97 31.88 -0.30
C ALA A 289 14.33 32.33 0.26
N ASN A 290 14.36 33.31 1.18
CA ASN A 290 15.58 33.95 1.69
C ASN A 290 16.03 33.47 3.09
N ASN A 291 15.42 32.42 3.64
CA ASN A 291 15.86 31.85 4.92
C ASN A 291 17.11 30.98 4.72
N ASN A 292 18.09 31.11 5.62
CA ASN A 292 19.28 30.24 5.65
C ASN A 292 18.88 28.77 5.81
N LEU A 293 17.85 28.50 6.62
CA LEU A 293 17.19 27.21 6.67
C LEU A 293 16.15 27.12 5.55
N LYS A 294 16.45 26.38 4.49
CA LYS A 294 15.59 26.30 3.31
C LYS A 294 14.46 25.30 3.52
N HIS A 295 13.22 25.78 3.47
CA HIS A 295 12.05 24.90 3.34
C HIS A 295 11.93 24.49 1.87
N ILE A 296 12.13 23.20 1.59
CA ILE A 296 11.96 22.64 0.24
C ILE A 296 10.71 21.76 0.21
N VAL A 297 10.11 21.63 -0.97
CA VAL A 297 8.91 20.82 -1.22
C VAL A 297 9.20 19.85 -2.36
N GLY A 298 8.31 18.89 -2.62
CA GLY A 298 8.54 17.83 -3.63
C GLY A 298 8.88 18.40 -5.01
N SER A 299 8.25 19.51 -5.39
CA SER A 299 8.48 20.21 -6.67
C SER A 299 9.82 20.94 -6.77
N THR A 300 10.44 21.35 -5.65
CA THR A 300 11.73 22.07 -5.62
C THR A 300 12.89 21.21 -5.14
N PHE A 301 12.61 20.00 -4.66
CA PHE A 301 13.59 19.11 -4.05
C PHE A 301 14.80 18.86 -4.96
N SER A 302 14.57 18.40 -6.19
CA SER A 302 15.66 18.04 -7.10
C SER A 302 16.54 19.24 -7.44
N ASP A 303 15.93 20.39 -7.71
CA ASP A 303 16.64 21.61 -8.09
C ASP A 303 17.54 22.11 -6.96
N VAL A 304 17.10 22.01 -5.70
CA VAL A 304 17.85 22.49 -4.54
C VAL A 304 18.85 21.46 -4.01
N VAL A 305 18.48 20.18 -3.99
CA VAL A 305 19.27 19.12 -3.35
C VAL A 305 20.36 18.60 -4.29
N PHE A 306 20.06 18.50 -5.59
CA PHE A 306 21.00 18.02 -6.60
C PHE A 306 21.77 19.14 -7.31
N GLU A 307 21.60 20.39 -6.89
CA GLU A 307 22.51 21.47 -7.28
C GLU A 307 23.94 21.11 -6.87
N ASP A 308 24.82 20.99 -7.87
CA ASP A 308 26.22 20.71 -7.61
C ASP A 308 26.96 21.96 -7.12
N GLY A 309 28.07 21.76 -6.42
CA GLY A 309 28.82 22.81 -5.72
C GLY A 309 28.39 23.04 -4.28
N TYR A 310 27.34 22.35 -3.80
CA TYR A 310 26.88 22.41 -2.41
C TYR A 310 26.77 21.01 -1.79
N ASP A 311 27.21 20.88 -0.53
CA ASP A 311 26.84 19.74 0.32
C ASP A 311 25.49 20.05 0.98
N THR A 312 24.45 19.31 0.63
CA THR A 312 23.08 19.61 1.08
C THR A 312 22.65 18.61 2.14
N LEU A 313 22.45 19.06 3.39
CA LEU A 313 21.82 18.28 4.44
C LEU A 313 20.31 18.51 4.37
N VAL A 314 19.53 17.44 4.18
CA VAL A 314 18.07 17.48 4.19
C VAL A 314 17.55 16.74 5.42
N ALA A 315 16.70 17.41 6.19
CA ALA A 315 15.88 16.80 7.23
C ALA A 315 14.46 16.54 6.72
N PHE A 316 14.09 15.28 6.62
CA PHE A 316 12.72 14.85 6.37
C PHE A 316 11.96 14.84 7.70
N THR A 317 10.92 15.67 7.81
CA THR A 317 10.10 15.87 9.01
C THR A 317 8.65 15.43 8.76
N SER A 318 7.80 15.51 9.80
CA SER A 318 6.35 15.43 9.66
C SER A 318 5.65 16.19 10.80
N SER A 319 4.38 16.54 10.61
CA SER A 319 3.58 17.26 11.62
C SER A 319 3.34 16.48 12.93
N TRP A 320 3.30 15.14 12.90
CA TRP A 320 3.12 14.29 14.09
C TRP A 320 4.42 13.86 14.77
N CYS A 321 5.57 14.30 14.26
CA CYS A 321 6.88 13.95 14.77
C CYS A 321 7.24 14.75 16.05
N LYS A 322 7.25 14.09 17.21
CA LYS A 322 7.54 14.74 18.51
C LYS A 322 8.93 15.37 18.63
N LEU A 323 9.92 14.86 17.88
CA LEU A 323 11.30 15.35 17.91
C LEU A 323 11.54 16.50 16.90
N CYS A 324 10.70 16.61 15.88
CA CYS A 324 10.91 17.52 14.76
C CYS A 324 10.86 19.00 15.15
N PRO A 325 9.96 19.48 16.03
CA PRO A 325 9.95 20.89 16.42
C PRO A 325 11.26 21.37 17.06
N ARG A 326 11.87 20.55 17.94
CA ARG A 326 13.19 20.89 18.50
C ARG A 326 14.29 20.82 17.44
N LEU A 327 14.25 19.81 16.57
CA LEU A 327 15.21 19.67 15.48
C LEU A 327 15.18 20.89 14.54
N LEU A 328 14.01 21.45 14.23
CA LEU A 328 13.91 22.64 13.38
C LEU A 328 14.65 23.86 13.98
N ILE A 329 14.61 24.03 15.30
CA ILE A 329 15.39 25.07 16.00
C ILE A 329 16.89 24.78 15.83
N VAL A 330 17.32 23.53 16.03
CA VAL A 330 18.72 23.09 15.83
C VAL A 330 19.19 23.35 14.39
N LEU A 331 18.37 22.99 13.40
CA LEU A 331 18.69 23.18 11.99
C LEU A 331 18.77 24.66 11.61
N ARG A 332 17.96 25.52 12.24
CA ARG A 332 18.02 26.97 12.03
C ARG A 332 19.35 27.55 12.52
N GLU A 333 19.78 27.18 13.72
CA GLU A 333 21.09 27.63 14.24
C GLU A 333 22.24 27.05 13.40
N LEU A 334 22.13 25.79 12.96
CA LEU A 334 23.11 25.19 12.04
C LEU A 334 23.17 25.91 10.70
N ALA A 335 22.01 26.25 10.12
CA ALA A 335 21.93 26.98 8.86
C ALA A 335 22.58 28.36 8.95
N GLU A 336 22.44 29.03 10.09
CA GLU A 336 23.11 30.30 10.36
C GLU A 336 24.64 30.14 10.42
N LEU A 337 25.14 29.06 11.02
CA LEU A 337 26.58 28.75 11.05
C LEU A 337 27.14 28.42 9.66
N THR A 338 26.33 27.87 8.76
CA THR A 338 26.77 27.45 7.43
C THR A 338 26.47 28.46 6.32
N LYS A 339 25.82 29.60 6.62
CA LYS A 339 25.28 30.53 5.61
C LYS A 339 26.31 31.06 4.60
N ASP A 340 27.55 31.29 5.04
CA ASP A 340 28.64 31.83 4.22
C ASP A 340 29.53 30.71 3.65
N THR A 341 29.02 29.47 3.62
CA THR A 341 29.74 28.28 3.19
C THR A 341 29.00 27.57 2.05
N LYS A 342 29.58 26.47 1.57
CA LYS A 342 28.95 25.59 0.58
C LYS A 342 28.15 24.44 1.22
N ALA A 343 27.94 24.48 2.53
CA ALA A 343 27.01 23.58 3.21
C ALA A 343 25.61 24.22 3.27
N ARG A 344 24.60 23.50 2.77
CA ARG A 344 23.20 23.95 2.70
C ARG A 344 22.34 23.11 3.62
N ILE A 345 21.53 23.76 4.45
CA ILE A 345 20.62 23.09 5.38
C ILE A 345 19.19 23.26 4.89
N CYS A 346 18.53 22.13 4.64
CA CYS A 346 17.16 22.07 4.14
C CYS A 346 16.29 21.22 5.07
N PHE A 347 15.00 21.50 5.06
CA PHE A 347 13.99 20.60 5.61
C PHE A 347 12.80 20.47 4.66
N MET A 348 12.10 19.35 4.76
CA MET A 348 10.90 19.05 3.99
C MET A 348 9.97 18.18 4.81
N ASP A 349 8.66 18.44 4.75
CA ASP A 349 7.69 17.48 5.27
C ASP A 349 7.62 16.26 4.33
N GLY A 350 8.17 15.13 4.78
CA GLY A 350 8.22 13.90 3.99
C GLY A 350 6.89 13.15 3.94
N SER A 351 5.89 13.54 4.74
CA SER A 351 4.54 12.96 4.63
C SER A 351 3.66 13.67 3.61
N GLU A 352 3.96 14.93 3.31
CA GLU A 352 3.18 15.75 2.38
C GLU A 352 3.88 15.97 1.02
N ASN A 353 5.12 15.47 0.87
CA ASN A 353 5.91 15.65 -0.35
C ASN A 353 6.56 14.34 -0.82
N ASP A 354 6.52 14.12 -2.13
CA ASP A 354 7.27 13.07 -2.79
C ASP A 354 8.78 13.36 -2.77
N THR A 355 9.54 12.27 -2.72
CA THR A 355 10.98 12.29 -2.96
C THR A 355 11.33 11.57 -4.26
N PRO A 356 12.37 12.02 -4.99
CA PRO A 356 12.88 11.29 -6.14
C PRO A 356 13.25 9.84 -5.78
N MET A 357 13.16 8.92 -6.75
CA MET A 357 13.52 7.51 -6.55
C MET A 357 14.98 7.29 -6.11
N SER A 358 15.88 8.24 -6.40
CA SER A 358 17.27 8.21 -5.95
C SER A 358 17.41 8.38 -4.44
N VAL A 359 16.41 8.97 -3.78
CA VAL A 359 16.34 9.06 -2.32
C VAL A 359 15.88 7.70 -1.77
N PRO A 360 16.65 7.08 -0.86
CA PRO A 360 16.25 5.85 -0.20
C PRO A 360 14.93 6.02 0.54
N GLU A 361 14.07 5.01 0.52
CA GLU A 361 12.84 5.03 1.31
C GLU A 361 13.15 5.13 2.80
N PHE A 362 12.36 5.95 3.50
CA PHE A 362 12.42 6.13 4.94
C PHE A 362 10.99 6.11 5.50
N SER A 363 10.84 5.53 6.68
CA SER A 363 9.53 5.37 7.34
C SER A 363 9.50 5.93 8.75
N SER A 364 10.50 6.74 9.12
CA SER A 364 10.64 7.35 10.43
C SER A 364 11.00 8.82 10.33
N TYR A 365 10.46 9.61 11.25
CA TYR A 365 10.69 11.04 11.31
C TYR A 365 11.29 11.42 12.69
N PRO A 366 12.31 12.30 12.72
CA PRO A 366 12.99 12.86 11.55
C PRO A 366 13.97 11.84 10.94
N THR A 367 14.21 11.96 9.63
CA THR A 367 15.32 11.28 8.94
C THR A 367 16.21 12.34 8.31
N LEU A 368 17.53 12.28 8.55
CA LEU A 368 18.47 13.26 8.01
C LEU A 368 19.41 12.57 7.01
N MET A 369 19.59 13.20 5.86
CA MET A 369 20.45 12.70 4.79
C MET A 369 21.32 13.82 4.23
N LEU A 370 22.61 13.55 4.05
CA LEU A 370 23.54 14.45 3.39
C LEU A 370 23.75 14.02 1.94
N PHE A 371 23.65 14.98 1.03
CA PHE A 371 23.87 14.85 -0.40
C PHE A 371 25.14 15.62 -0.78
N PRO A 372 26.31 14.97 -0.84
CA PRO A 372 27.57 15.68 -1.08
C PRO A 372 27.69 16.22 -2.51
N SER A 373 28.38 17.34 -2.68
CA SER A 373 28.75 17.86 -4.01
C SER A 373 29.59 16.84 -4.78
N GLY A 374 29.43 16.78 -6.10
CA GLY A 374 30.11 15.82 -6.98
C GLY A 374 29.59 14.37 -6.88
N HIS A 375 28.75 14.08 -5.88
CA HIS A 375 28.26 12.73 -5.56
C HIS A 375 26.73 12.67 -5.50
N LYS A 376 26.02 13.56 -6.21
CA LYS A 376 24.55 13.62 -6.20
C LYS A 376 23.87 12.39 -6.81
N ALA A 377 24.59 11.67 -7.68
CA ALA A 377 24.13 10.41 -8.27
C ALA A 377 24.35 9.19 -7.35
N ASP A 378 25.16 9.34 -6.29
CA ASP A 378 25.40 8.29 -5.32
C ASP A 378 24.27 8.23 -4.28
N LYS A 379 24.23 7.13 -3.51
CA LYS A 379 23.30 7.04 -2.37
C LYS A 379 23.65 8.11 -1.33
N PRO A 380 22.68 8.86 -0.81
CA PRO A 380 22.94 9.88 0.20
C PRO A 380 23.41 9.26 1.52
N LEU A 381 24.15 10.05 2.28
CA LEU A 381 24.71 9.63 3.57
C LEU A 381 23.68 9.86 4.68
N VAL A 382 23.10 8.77 5.17
CA VAL A 382 22.13 8.81 6.29
C VAL A 382 22.83 9.16 7.60
N TYR A 383 22.34 10.18 8.29
CA TYR A 383 22.82 10.57 9.61
C TYR A 383 22.14 9.75 10.71
N LYS A 384 22.93 9.22 11.65
CA LYS A 384 22.46 8.36 12.76
C LYS A 384 22.88 8.87 14.15
N GLY A 385 23.43 10.08 14.22
CA GLY A 385 23.90 10.67 15.47
C GLY A 385 22.80 11.45 16.21
N THR A 386 23.21 12.23 17.20
CA THR A 386 22.35 13.09 18.02
C THR A 386 21.95 14.39 17.30
N TYR A 387 20.80 14.96 17.66
CA TYR A 387 20.29 16.21 17.07
C TYR A 387 20.80 17.45 17.80
N ARG A 388 22.12 17.57 17.94
CA ARG A 388 22.78 18.80 18.42
C ARG A 388 23.50 19.46 17.26
N VAL A 389 23.64 20.79 17.33
CA VAL A 389 24.33 21.57 16.29
C VAL A 389 25.75 21.07 16.08
N LYS A 390 26.47 20.79 17.17
CA LYS A 390 27.85 20.27 17.13
C LYS A 390 27.97 18.99 16.29
N ASP A 391 27.15 17.98 16.58
CA ASP A 391 27.27 16.67 15.94
C ASP A 391 26.89 16.73 14.45
N LEU A 392 25.88 17.54 14.10
CA LEU A 392 25.50 17.77 12.71
C LEU A 392 26.58 18.54 11.94
N SER A 393 27.17 19.57 12.56
CA SER A 393 28.31 20.29 11.98
C SER A 393 29.48 19.35 11.73
N GLU A 394 29.84 18.51 12.71
CA GLU A 394 30.93 17.54 12.58
C GLU A 394 30.65 16.52 11.49
N PHE A 395 29.40 16.07 11.37
CA PHE A 395 29.00 15.17 10.29
C PHE A 395 29.18 15.81 8.92
N ILE A 396 28.72 17.04 8.71
CA ILE A 396 28.90 17.77 7.44
C ILE A 396 30.40 17.98 7.16
N ALA A 397 31.17 18.42 8.16
CA ALA A 397 32.60 18.67 7.98
C ALA A 397 33.39 17.41 7.61
N ASN A 398 33.03 16.25 8.19
CA ASN A 398 33.74 15.00 7.97
C ASN A 398 33.27 14.22 6.73
N ARG A 399 32.04 14.45 6.27
CA ARG A 399 31.39 13.64 5.23
C ARG A 399 31.01 14.43 3.97
N GLY A 400 30.99 15.75 4.07
CA GLY A 400 30.88 16.65 2.93
C GLY A 400 32.16 16.69 2.11
N THR A 401 32.08 17.35 0.96
CA THR A 401 33.15 17.44 -0.04
C THR A 401 33.55 18.87 -0.35
N THR A 402 32.74 19.85 0.08
CA THR A 402 32.95 21.28 -0.19
C THR A 402 33.90 21.95 0.80
N GLY A 403 34.45 21.18 1.75
CA GLY A 403 35.47 21.66 2.68
C GLY A 403 34.94 22.53 3.82
N PHE A 404 33.66 22.40 4.18
CA PHE A 404 33.12 23.01 5.40
C PHE A 404 33.96 22.60 6.62
N LYS A 405 34.34 23.58 7.44
CA LYS A 405 35.08 23.36 8.69
C LYS A 405 34.35 24.06 9.82
N LEU A 406 34.24 23.39 10.96
CA LEU A 406 33.79 24.05 12.19
C LEU A 406 34.79 25.14 12.56
N THR A 407 34.26 26.33 12.88
CA THR A 407 35.03 27.39 13.53
C THR A 407 35.24 27.02 15.00
N GLN A 408 36.44 27.27 15.53
CA GLN A 408 36.77 26.95 16.92
C GLN A 408 36.12 27.92 17.93
N ASP A 409 35.54 29.02 17.45
CA ASP A 409 35.00 30.10 18.28
C ASP A 409 33.51 29.88 18.66
N VAL A 410 32.90 28.76 18.29
CA VAL A 410 31.50 28.46 18.62
C VAL A 410 31.39 27.77 19.98
N ASP A 411 30.74 28.44 20.93
CA ASP A 411 30.33 27.84 22.20
C ASP A 411 29.06 26.98 21.99
N PHE A 412 29.28 25.68 21.74
CA PHE A 412 28.18 24.74 21.49
C PHE A 412 27.35 24.46 22.73
N ASP A 413 27.89 24.61 23.94
CA ASP A 413 27.15 24.35 25.17
C ASP A 413 26.17 25.50 25.44
N ALA A 414 26.63 26.76 25.27
CA ALA A 414 25.74 27.93 25.32
C ALA A 414 24.65 27.89 24.23
N LEU A 415 24.99 27.41 23.02
CA LEU A 415 24.03 27.27 21.93
C LEU A 415 22.97 26.20 22.25
N GLU A 416 23.37 25.07 22.83
CA GLU A 416 22.46 24.00 23.24
C GLU A 416 21.50 24.45 24.36
N GLU A 417 21.99 25.26 25.31
CA GLU A 417 21.16 25.89 26.33
C GLU A 417 20.13 26.83 25.71
N LYS A 418 20.56 27.74 24.81
CA LYS A 418 19.67 28.64 24.06
C LYS A 418 18.56 27.89 23.31
N ILE A 419 18.92 26.82 22.59
CA ILE A 419 17.95 25.99 21.85
C ILE A 419 16.95 25.34 22.80
N THR A 420 17.43 24.84 23.94
CA THR A 420 16.59 24.16 24.93
C THR A 420 15.60 25.13 25.58
N ASP A 421 16.05 26.33 25.92
CA ASP A 421 15.20 27.39 26.45
C ASP A 421 14.13 27.84 25.45
N GLU A 422 14.50 28.05 24.19
CA GLU A 422 13.55 28.40 23.13
C GLU A 422 12.52 27.30 22.93
N PHE A 423 12.95 26.03 22.88
CA PHE A 423 12.04 24.90 22.72
C PHE A 423 11.03 24.81 23.87
N HIS A 424 11.45 25.06 25.11
CA HIS A 424 10.53 25.09 26.26
C HIS A 424 9.55 26.26 26.20
N LYS A 425 9.99 27.45 25.79
CA LYS A 425 9.12 28.63 25.61
C LYS A 425 8.05 28.38 24.55
N ASN A 426 8.42 27.82 23.41
CA ASN A 426 7.49 27.52 22.31
C ASN A 426 6.47 26.43 22.66
N LYS A 427 6.71 25.63 23.71
CA LYS A 427 5.78 24.61 24.21
C LYS A 427 4.74 25.13 25.20
N GLN A 428 4.94 26.33 25.75
CA GLN A 428 4.05 26.95 26.73
C GLN A 428 3.04 27.91 26.09
N LEU A 429 3.22 28.23 24.80
CA LEU A 429 2.28 28.91 23.92
C LEU A 429 1.39 27.88 23.22
#